data_AF-A0A3D2XA86-F1
#
_entry.id   AF-A0A3D2XA86-F1
#
_cell.length_a   1.000
_cell.length_b   1.000
_cell.length_c   1.000
_cell.angle_alpha   90.00
_cell.angle_beta   90.00
_cell.angle_gamma   90.00
#
_symmetry.space_group_name_H-M   'P 1'
#
loop_
_entity.id
_entity.type
_entity.pdbx_description
1 polymer ?
#
loop_
_entity_poly.entity_id
_entity_poly.type
_entity_poly.pdbx_seq_one_letter_code
_entity_poly.pdbx_strand_id
1 'polypeptide(L)'
;MKQKKWKKTQKDNYKESSVSVKDLSNSTSDRETSYGGDKEQAQKLFCELEHELMTSEKPSLYLNTLLSRPEFYQYPFSMLTSLEKTEQSPKYHPEGNVWIHTLMVVDVAASEKEKSERPREIMWAALLHDIGKPETTRFRKGRITSYDHDRVGAELADKFLSEFITDREFIRYVCSLIRWHMMILYVNKDLPFGDLQTMLNEVRSEDLAILGWSDRTGRSGIDKKAEKEAIELFYKKAKSIE
;
A
#
# COMPACT_ATOMS: atom_id res chain seq x y z
N MET A 1 18.46 -25.80 55.97
CA MET A 1 19.47 -24.81 56.42
C MET A 1 19.11 -23.42 55.88
N LYS A 2 18.90 -22.46 56.78
CA LYS A 2 19.06 -20.97 56.72
C LYS A 2 18.76 -20.27 55.38
N GLN A 3 17.61 -19.60 55.22
CA GLN A 3 17.36 -18.17 55.51
C GLN A 3 18.28 -17.16 54.79
N LYS A 4 17.67 -16.27 53.98
CA LYS A 4 17.78 -14.80 54.19
C LYS A 4 16.62 -14.05 53.53
N LYS A 5 15.81 -13.45 54.41
CA LYS A 5 14.82 -12.38 54.20
C LYS A 5 15.52 -11.11 53.71
N TRP A 6 14.86 -10.30 52.89
CA TRP A 6 14.74 -8.84 53.12
C TRP A 6 13.29 -8.41 52.82
N LYS A 7 12.70 -7.69 53.78
CA LYS A 7 11.35 -7.09 53.80
C LYS A 7 11.53 -5.58 54.05
N LYS A 8 10.45 -4.83 53.79
CA LYS A 8 10.10 -3.44 54.16
C LYS A 8 10.49 -2.36 53.14
N THR A 9 9.56 -1.71 52.43
CA THR A 9 8.38 -0.84 52.75
C THR A 9 8.74 0.64 52.91
N GLN A 10 8.08 1.50 52.13
CA GLN A 10 7.44 2.80 52.44
C GLN A 10 6.75 3.25 51.13
N LYS A 11 5.44 3.48 50.97
CA LYS A 11 4.45 4.28 51.72
C LYS A 11 4.94 5.70 52.01
N ASP A 12 4.62 6.64 51.12
CA ASP A 12 3.54 7.63 51.29
C ASP A 12 3.78 8.87 50.41
N ASN A 13 2.73 9.32 49.71
CA ASN A 13 2.28 10.71 49.55
C ASN A 13 1.49 10.91 48.26
N TYR A 14 0.23 10.46 48.28
CA TYR A 14 -0.84 11.11 47.53
C TYR A 14 -1.11 12.46 48.22
N LYS A 15 -0.83 13.56 47.53
CA LYS A 15 -1.39 14.87 47.85
C LYS A 15 -2.43 15.21 46.80
N GLU A 16 -3.68 15.20 47.25
CA GLU A 16 -4.78 15.91 46.60
C GLU A 16 -4.40 17.39 46.48
N SER A 17 -4.37 17.91 45.26
CA SER A 17 -4.46 19.35 45.02
C SER A 17 -5.75 19.60 44.24
N SER A 18 -6.79 19.92 44.99
CA SER A 18 -8.02 20.55 44.52
C SER A 18 -7.70 21.89 43.88
N VAL A 19 -7.74 21.97 42.55
CA VAL A 19 -7.69 23.25 41.83
C VAL A 19 -9.12 23.67 41.53
N SER A 20 -9.48 24.79 42.13
CA SER A 20 -10.74 25.51 42.04
C SER A 20 -11.10 25.86 40.60
N VAL A 21 -12.29 25.46 40.17
CA VAL A 21 -12.93 25.97 38.96
C VAL A 21 -13.49 27.35 39.28
N LYS A 22 -12.80 28.41 38.83
CA LYS A 22 -13.29 29.78 38.65
C LYS A 22 -12.18 30.59 38.00
N ASP A 23 -12.32 30.87 36.71
CA ASP A 23 -12.33 32.24 36.17
C ASP A 23 -12.38 32.19 34.63
N LEU A 24 -13.55 32.55 34.11
CA LEU A 24 -13.80 32.96 32.74
C LEU A 24 -13.35 34.42 32.61
N SER A 25 -12.51 34.75 31.63
CA SER A 25 -12.82 35.73 30.57
C SER A 25 -11.58 36.21 29.81
N ASN A 26 -11.78 36.30 28.49
CA ASN A 26 -11.11 37.19 27.52
C ASN A 26 -9.64 36.91 27.14
N SER A 27 -9.47 36.11 26.09
CA SER A 27 -8.65 36.54 24.94
C SER A 27 -9.19 35.90 23.65
N THR A 28 -10.23 36.47 23.08
CA THR A 28 -10.61 36.22 21.68
C THR A 28 -9.66 37.04 20.80
N SER A 29 -8.58 36.40 20.34
CA SER A 29 -7.86 36.83 19.14
C SER A 29 -7.31 35.59 18.44
N ASP A 30 -7.85 35.34 17.25
CA ASP A 30 -7.18 34.73 16.10
C ASP A 30 -6.51 33.38 16.33
N ARG A 31 -7.28 32.29 16.15
CA ARG A 31 -6.73 30.98 15.74
C ARG A 31 -7.55 30.40 14.59
N GLU A 32 -7.60 31.14 13.50
CA GLU A 32 -7.88 30.61 12.16
C GLU A 32 -6.56 30.28 11.44
N THR A 33 -5.68 29.47 12.01
CA THR A 33 -4.43 29.05 11.32
C THR A 33 -3.88 27.74 11.89
N SER A 34 -4.42 26.60 11.47
CA SER A 34 -3.64 25.34 11.44
C SER A 34 -4.15 24.30 10.45
N TYR A 35 -5.44 24.35 10.07
CA TYR A 35 -6.03 23.34 9.19
C TYR A 35 -5.65 23.44 7.70
N GLY A 36 -5.14 24.60 7.25
CA GLY A 36 -4.75 24.79 5.84
C GLY A 36 -3.37 24.23 5.49
N GLY A 37 -2.42 24.27 6.44
CA GLY A 37 -1.02 23.89 6.20
C GLY A 37 -0.81 22.41 5.94
N ASP A 38 -1.54 21.55 6.66
CA ASP A 38 -1.41 20.09 6.54
C ASP A 38 -1.94 19.60 5.18
N LYS A 39 -3.03 20.21 4.67
CA LYS A 39 -3.59 19.87 3.36
C LYS A 39 -2.71 20.32 2.20
N GLU A 40 -2.16 21.54 2.28
CA GLU A 40 -1.24 22.04 1.25
C GLU A 40 0.04 21.20 1.20
N GLN A 41 0.60 20.83 2.35
CA GLN A 41 1.75 19.95 2.43
C GLN A 41 1.45 18.55 1.86
N ALA A 42 0.28 17.98 2.19
CA ALA A 42 -0.15 16.70 1.64
C ALA A 42 -0.31 16.76 0.12
N GLN A 43 -0.93 17.82 -0.40
CA GLN A 43 -1.08 18.03 -1.84
C GLN A 43 0.29 18.15 -2.54
N LYS A 44 1.24 18.88 -1.92
CA LYS A 44 2.59 19.01 -2.46
C LYS A 44 3.30 17.66 -2.53
N LEU A 45 3.25 16.87 -1.46
CA LEU A 45 3.85 15.53 -1.44
C LEU A 45 3.19 14.61 -2.47
N PHE A 46 1.87 14.69 -2.64
CA PHE A 46 1.15 13.96 -3.67
C PHE A 46 1.66 14.33 -5.08
N CYS A 47 1.82 15.62 -5.37
CA CYS A 47 2.34 16.08 -6.67
C CYS A 47 3.79 15.64 -6.90
N GLU A 48 4.65 15.63 -5.86
CA GLU A 48 6.02 15.13 -5.96
C GLU A 48 6.05 13.62 -6.25
N LEU A 49 5.22 12.85 -5.56
CA LEU A 49 5.03 11.41 -5.80
C LEU A 49 4.57 11.12 -7.23
N GLU A 50 3.54 11.84 -7.69
CA GLU A 50 3.01 11.70 -9.04
C GLU A 50 4.07 12.04 -10.09
N HIS A 51 4.82 13.12 -9.88
CA HIS A 51 5.90 13.49 -10.77
C HIS A 51 6.95 12.37 -10.85
N GLU A 52 7.42 11.87 -9.71
CA GLU A 52 8.43 10.81 -9.66
C GLU A 52 7.95 9.52 -10.35
N LEU A 53 6.72 9.07 -10.05
CA LEU A 53 6.13 7.88 -10.67
C LEU A 53 6.10 8.00 -12.21
N MET A 54 5.84 9.20 -12.72
CA MET A 54 5.72 9.43 -14.16
C MET A 54 7.06 9.66 -14.85
N THR A 55 8.05 10.27 -14.21
CA THR A 55 9.28 10.70 -14.89
C THR A 55 10.52 9.88 -14.58
N SER A 56 10.54 9.15 -13.47
CA SER A 56 11.73 8.41 -13.01
C SER A 56 11.84 7.01 -13.60
N GLU A 57 13.06 6.59 -13.96
CA GLU A 57 13.37 5.20 -14.30
C GLU A 57 13.45 4.30 -13.05
N LYS A 58 13.72 4.88 -11.88
CA LYS A 58 13.79 4.18 -10.59
C LYS A 58 13.07 4.97 -9.49
N PRO A 59 11.73 5.04 -9.53
CA PRO A 59 10.96 5.76 -8.52
C PRO A 59 11.25 5.28 -7.10
N SER A 60 11.69 4.03 -6.93
CA SER A 60 12.02 3.46 -5.62
C SER A 60 13.01 4.29 -4.82
N LEU A 61 13.96 4.96 -5.48
CA LEU A 61 14.99 5.75 -4.83
C LEU A 61 14.38 6.93 -4.08
N TYR A 62 13.55 7.73 -4.77
CA TYR A 62 12.84 8.84 -4.15
C TYR A 62 11.82 8.35 -3.12
N LEU A 63 11.03 7.33 -3.45
CA LEU A 63 10.03 6.76 -2.53
C LEU A 63 10.66 6.34 -1.20
N ASN A 64 11.84 5.73 -1.23
CA ASN A 64 12.52 5.30 -0.01
C ASN A 64 13.02 6.49 0.84
N THR A 65 13.31 7.65 0.23
CA THR A 65 13.64 8.87 1.00
C THR A 65 12.46 9.39 1.82
N LEU A 66 11.22 9.08 1.43
CA LEU A 66 10.02 9.54 2.12
C LEU A 66 9.89 8.97 3.53
N LEU A 67 10.49 7.82 3.82
CA LEU A 67 10.52 7.25 5.18
C LEU A 67 11.21 8.15 6.21
N SER A 68 12.04 9.11 5.76
CA SER A 68 12.68 10.10 6.64
C SER A 68 11.88 11.41 6.78
N ARG A 69 10.74 11.55 6.09
CA ARG A 69 9.93 12.77 6.04
C ARG A 69 8.74 12.67 7.01
N PRO A 70 8.61 13.55 8.01
CA PRO A 70 7.51 13.50 8.97
C PRO A 70 6.11 13.56 8.34
N GLU A 71 5.96 14.31 7.24
CA GLU A 71 4.70 14.46 6.51
C GLU A 71 4.22 13.14 5.86
N PHE A 72 5.13 12.21 5.55
CA PHE A 72 4.77 10.92 4.97
C PHE A 72 4.05 10.00 5.98
N TYR A 73 4.22 10.25 7.28
CA TYR A 73 3.54 9.52 8.35
C TYR A 73 2.17 10.09 8.72
N GLN A 74 1.73 11.16 8.05
CA GLN A 74 0.40 11.74 8.24
C GLN A 74 -0.62 11.11 7.31
N TYR A 75 -1.90 11.15 7.68
CA TYR A 75 -2.98 10.75 6.78
C TYR A 75 -3.02 11.68 5.55
N PRO A 76 -3.21 11.16 4.32
CA PRO A 76 -3.48 9.75 3.97
C PRO A 76 -2.22 8.88 3.74
N PHE A 77 -1.02 9.46 3.64
CA PHE A 77 0.23 8.71 3.37
C PHE A 77 0.63 7.69 4.44
N SER A 78 0.11 7.84 5.67
CA SER A 78 0.25 6.85 6.73
C SER A 78 -0.20 5.43 6.30
N MET A 79 -1.13 5.32 5.34
CA MET A 79 -1.51 4.04 4.74
C MET A 79 -0.34 3.35 4.02
N LEU A 80 0.51 4.11 3.31
CA LEU A 80 1.72 3.61 2.67
C LEU A 80 2.82 3.29 3.70
N THR A 81 3.02 4.11 4.72
CA THR A 81 4.02 3.81 5.77
C THR A 81 3.72 2.52 6.53
N SER A 82 2.45 2.09 6.58
CA SER A 82 2.06 0.83 7.19
C SER A 82 2.62 -0.39 6.45
N LEU A 83 2.98 -0.26 5.17
CA LEU A 83 3.60 -1.33 4.38
C LEU A 83 5.01 -1.67 4.89
N GLU A 84 5.76 -0.69 5.42
CA GLU A 84 7.11 -0.90 5.96
C GLU A 84 7.10 -1.87 7.15
N LYS A 85 6.05 -1.79 7.98
CA LYS A 85 5.89 -2.61 9.17
C LYS A 85 5.22 -3.96 8.90
N THR A 86 4.78 -4.20 7.67
CA THR A 86 4.02 -5.40 7.32
C THR A 86 4.96 -6.49 6.81
N GLU A 87 5.25 -7.47 7.66
CA GLU A 87 6.06 -8.63 7.28
C GLU A 87 5.36 -9.49 6.22
N GLN A 88 6.15 -10.12 5.35
CA GLN A 88 5.67 -11.09 4.37
C GLN A 88 6.29 -12.46 4.58
N SER A 89 5.72 -13.47 3.93
CA SER A 89 6.23 -14.83 3.98
C SER A 89 7.62 -14.91 3.30
N PRO A 90 8.71 -15.26 4.02
CA PRO A 90 10.06 -15.34 3.43
C PRO A 90 10.18 -16.34 2.27
N LYS A 91 9.28 -17.34 2.22
CA LYS A 91 9.19 -18.29 1.11
C LYS A 91 8.77 -17.64 -0.22
N TYR A 92 7.88 -16.67 -0.18
CA TYR A 92 7.26 -16.06 -1.37
C TYR A 92 7.76 -14.63 -1.63
N HIS A 93 8.28 -14.00 -0.58
CA HIS A 93 8.80 -12.65 -0.53
C HIS A 93 10.13 -12.65 0.24
N PRO A 94 11.19 -13.26 -0.32
CA PRO A 94 12.51 -13.28 0.33
C PRO A 94 13.13 -11.89 0.48
N GLU A 95 12.65 -10.89 -0.26
CA GLU A 95 13.06 -9.49 -0.19
C GLU A 95 12.66 -8.78 1.12
N GLY A 96 11.65 -9.28 1.84
CA GLY A 96 11.27 -8.75 3.15
C GLY A 96 9.83 -8.26 3.24
N ASN A 97 9.64 -7.05 3.77
CA ASN A 97 8.32 -6.47 4.05
C ASN A 97 7.58 -6.01 2.77
N VAL A 98 6.33 -5.60 2.93
CA VAL A 98 5.48 -5.16 1.81
C VAL A 98 6.03 -3.90 1.13
N TRP A 99 6.67 -3.00 1.88
CA TRP A 99 7.27 -1.79 1.31
C TRP A 99 8.42 -2.12 0.36
N ILE A 100 9.37 -2.96 0.78
CA ILE A 100 10.51 -3.37 -0.06
C ILE A 100 10.00 -4.01 -1.37
N HIS A 101 9.02 -4.90 -1.26
CA HIS A 101 8.35 -5.49 -2.44
C HIS A 101 7.74 -4.41 -3.34
N THR A 102 6.94 -3.51 -2.76
CA THR A 102 6.30 -2.41 -3.51
C THR A 102 7.31 -1.54 -4.27
N LEU A 103 8.45 -1.21 -3.64
CA LEU A 103 9.53 -0.46 -4.30
C LEU A 103 10.08 -1.19 -5.53
N MET A 104 10.30 -2.50 -5.42
CA MET A 104 10.77 -3.32 -6.56
C MET A 104 9.72 -3.40 -7.68
N VAL A 105 8.43 -3.51 -7.33
CA VAL A 105 7.32 -3.56 -8.29
C VAL A 105 7.20 -2.24 -9.05
N VAL A 106 7.30 -1.10 -8.36
CA VAL A 106 7.20 0.22 -8.99
C VAL A 106 8.35 0.48 -9.97
N ASP A 107 9.56 0.03 -9.68
CA ASP A 107 10.69 0.14 -10.63
C ASP A 107 10.46 -0.67 -11.90
N VAL A 108 9.92 -1.91 -11.78
CA VAL A 108 9.57 -2.70 -12.97
C VAL A 108 8.44 -2.02 -13.74
N ALA A 109 7.39 -1.55 -13.05
CA ALA A 109 6.28 -0.86 -13.68
C ALA A 109 6.75 0.39 -14.44
N ALA A 110 7.70 1.15 -13.90
CA ALA A 110 8.28 2.32 -14.57
C ALA A 110 8.89 1.98 -15.94
N SER A 111 9.51 0.81 -16.08
CA SER A 111 10.09 0.32 -17.34
C SER A 111 9.07 -0.25 -18.33
N GLU A 112 7.84 -0.50 -17.88
CA GLU A 112 6.81 -1.21 -18.63
C GLU A 112 5.59 -0.32 -18.95
N LYS A 113 5.39 0.79 -18.23
CA LYS A 113 4.18 1.64 -18.29
C LYS A 113 3.85 2.15 -19.70
N GLU A 114 4.86 2.43 -20.52
CA GLU A 114 4.68 2.93 -21.89
C GLU A 114 4.11 1.88 -22.86
N LYS A 115 3.99 0.61 -22.43
CA LYS A 115 3.27 -0.43 -23.17
C LYS A 115 1.75 -0.33 -23.01
N SER A 116 1.29 0.42 -22.02
CA SER A 116 -0.13 0.70 -21.76
C SER A 116 -0.52 2.05 -22.35
N GLU A 117 -1.80 2.20 -22.73
CA GLU A 117 -2.40 3.50 -23.05
C GLU A 117 -2.79 4.27 -21.77
N ARG A 118 -2.64 3.65 -20.58
CA ARG A 118 -2.96 4.18 -19.26
C ARG A 118 -1.74 4.11 -18.31
N PRO A 119 -0.58 4.69 -18.69
CA PRO A 119 0.65 4.57 -17.92
C PRO A 119 0.52 5.15 -16.50
N ARG A 120 -0.29 6.20 -16.33
CA ARG A 120 -0.53 6.84 -15.03
C ARG A 120 -1.25 5.89 -14.07
N GLU A 121 -2.29 5.22 -14.53
CA GLU A 121 -3.05 4.24 -13.76
C GLU A 121 -2.21 3.03 -13.39
N ILE A 122 -1.36 2.54 -14.31
CA ILE A 122 -0.40 1.46 -14.04
C ILE A 122 0.55 1.82 -12.90
N MET A 123 1.13 3.02 -12.93
CA MET A 123 2.09 3.43 -11.89
C MET A 123 1.44 3.58 -10.51
N TRP A 124 0.24 4.16 -10.45
CA TRP A 124 -0.51 4.25 -9.21
C TRP A 124 -0.99 2.89 -8.70
N ALA A 125 -1.45 2.00 -9.59
CA ALA A 125 -1.80 0.64 -9.23
C ALA A 125 -0.57 -0.13 -8.71
N ALA A 126 0.61 0.03 -9.32
CA ALA A 126 1.84 -0.60 -8.85
C ALA A 126 2.23 -0.17 -7.42
N LEU A 127 2.16 1.14 -7.12
CA LEU A 127 2.44 1.65 -5.78
C LEU A 127 1.42 1.16 -4.74
N LEU A 128 0.16 0.96 -5.14
CA LEU A 128 -0.95 0.69 -4.23
C LEU A 128 -1.41 -0.79 -4.24
N HIS A 129 -0.87 -1.66 -5.09
CA HIS A 129 -1.41 -3.02 -5.32
C HIS A 129 -1.60 -3.83 -4.03
N ASP A 130 -0.69 -3.64 -3.08
CA ASP A 130 -0.65 -4.35 -1.80
C ASP A 130 -1.06 -3.48 -0.60
N ILE A 131 -1.66 -2.31 -0.82
CA ILE A 131 -2.03 -1.38 0.26
C ILE A 131 -2.99 -1.99 1.29
N GLY A 132 -3.72 -3.06 0.93
CA GLY A 132 -4.59 -3.81 1.83
C GLY A 132 -3.89 -4.84 2.73
N LYS A 133 -2.60 -5.15 2.51
CA LYS A 133 -1.87 -6.14 3.31
C LYS A 133 -1.76 -5.78 4.80
N PRO A 134 -1.50 -4.53 5.23
CA PRO A 134 -1.41 -4.19 6.65
C PRO A 134 -2.66 -4.60 7.44
N GLU A 135 -3.86 -4.38 6.89
CA GLU A 135 -5.11 -4.70 7.58
C GLU A 135 -5.47 -6.18 7.57
N THR A 136 -4.94 -6.95 6.61
CA THR A 136 -5.35 -8.34 6.34
C THR A 136 -4.30 -9.40 6.70
N THR A 137 -3.05 -8.98 6.93
CA THR A 137 -1.94 -9.89 7.24
C THR A 137 -2.08 -10.46 8.65
N ARG A 138 -2.02 -11.79 8.77
CA ARG A 138 -2.04 -12.51 10.06
C ARG A 138 -1.06 -13.68 10.04
N PHE A 139 -0.54 -14.01 11.22
CA PHE A 139 0.20 -15.23 11.46
C PHE A 139 -0.76 -16.39 11.79
N ARG A 140 -0.79 -17.41 10.93
CA ARG A 140 -1.68 -18.57 11.05
C ARG A 140 -0.88 -19.85 10.84
N LYS A 141 -0.87 -20.73 11.85
CA LYS A 141 -0.23 -22.07 11.78
C LYS A 141 1.22 -22.03 11.24
N GLY A 142 2.03 -21.10 11.73
CA GLY A 142 3.43 -20.97 11.28
C GLY A 142 3.63 -20.22 9.96
N ARG A 143 2.57 -19.64 9.37
CA ARG A 143 2.62 -18.97 8.07
C ARG A 143 2.02 -17.57 8.15
N ILE A 144 2.65 -16.63 7.46
CA ILE A 144 2.09 -15.29 7.23
C ILE A 144 1.14 -15.37 6.05
N THR A 145 -0.06 -14.81 6.19
CA THR A 145 -1.14 -14.85 5.19
C THR A 145 -1.91 -13.54 5.16
N SER A 146 -2.22 -13.03 3.97
CA SER A 146 -2.95 -11.77 3.74
C SER A 146 -4.17 -12.06 2.86
N TYR A 147 -5.22 -12.62 3.45
CA TYR A 147 -6.43 -12.98 2.71
C TYR A 147 -7.26 -11.73 2.43
N ASP A 148 -7.83 -11.63 1.22
CA ASP A 148 -8.74 -10.53 0.83
C ASP A 148 -8.07 -9.14 0.77
N HIS A 149 -6.72 -9.11 0.71
CA HIS A 149 -5.94 -7.87 0.66
C HIS A 149 -6.14 -7.10 -0.64
N ASP A 150 -6.50 -7.79 -1.72
CA ASP A 150 -6.87 -7.25 -3.03
C ASP A 150 -8.16 -6.44 -2.94
N ARG A 151 -9.20 -6.98 -2.28
CA ARG A 151 -10.47 -6.26 -2.09
C ARG A 151 -10.33 -5.08 -1.11
N VAL A 152 -9.72 -5.32 0.05
CA VAL A 152 -9.45 -4.24 1.03
C VAL A 152 -8.53 -3.18 0.43
N GLY A 153 -7.56 -3.59 -0.37
CA GLY A 153 -6.63 -2.70 -1.07
C GLY A 153 -7.34 -1.75 -2.03
N ALA A 154 -8.30 -2.24 -2.81
CA ALA A 154 -9.10 -1.40 -3.70
C ALA A 154 -9.91 -0.33 -2.93
N GLU A 155 -10.50 -0.68 -1.79
CA GLU A 155 -11.23 0.28 -0.94
C GLU A 155 -10.31 1.34 -0.32
N LEU A 156 -9.09 0.94 0.09
CA LEU A 156 -8.09 1.88 0.61
C LEU A 156 -7.50 2.78 -0.47
N ALA A 157 -7.31 2.24 -1.68
CA ALA A 157 -6.84 3.02 -2.82
C ALA A 157 -7.86 4.10 -3.24
N ASP A 158 -9.16 3.79 -3.24
CA ASP A 158 -10.21 4.78 -3.48
C ASP A 158 -10.15 5.90 -2.45
N LYS A 159 -10.03 5.57 -1.15
CA LYS A 159 -9.89 6.56 -0.07
C LYS A 159 -8.66 7.42 -0.27
N PHE A 160 -7.49 6.80 -0.49
CA PHE A 160 -6.23 7.51 -0.66
C PHE A 160 -6.27 8.47 -1.85
N LEU A 161 -6.69 7.99 -3.02
CA LEU A 161 -6.67 8.79 -4.24
C LEU A 161 -7.76 9.89 -4.22
N SER A 162 -8.90 9.64 -3.59
CA SER A 162 -9.99 10.62 -3.49
C SER A 162 -9.64 11.85 -2.64
N GLU A 163 -8.58 11.80 -1.83
CA GLU A 163 -8.07 12.98 -1.12
C GLU A 163 -7.43 14.00 -2.07
N PHE A 164 -6.98 13.56 -3.25
CA PHE A 164 -6.15 14.37 -4.17
C PHE A 164 -6.69 14.46 -5.60
N ILE A 165 -7.43 13.45 -6.05
CA ILE A 165 -7.89 13.31 -7.44
C ILE A 165 -9.42 13.40 -7.48
N THR A 166 -9.93 14.21 -8.40
CA THR A 166 -11.37 14.36 -8.65
C THR A 166 -11.86 13.51 -9.83
N ASP A 167 -10.96 13.07 -10.71
CA ASP A 167 -11.25 12.17 -11.81
C ASP A 167 -11.64 10.77 -11.30
N ARG A 168 -12.95 10.50 -11.30
CA ARG A 168 -13.51 9.22 -10.84
C ARG A 168 -13.24 8.06 -11.78
N GLU A 169 -13.00 8.31 -13.07
CA GLU A 169 -12.69 7.26 -14.04
C GLU A 169 -11.30 6.69 -13.76
N PHE A 170 -10.33 7.60 -13.58
CA PHE A 170 -8.98 7.27 -13.13
C PHE A 170 -8.98 6.45 -11.84
N ILE A 171 -9.65 6.94 -10.78
CA ILE A 171 -9.66 6.26 -9.48
C ILE A 171 -10.29 4.87 -9.60
N ARG A 172 -11.43 4.77 -10.29
CA ARG A 172 -12.11 3.49 -10.50
C ARG A 172 -11.20 2.49 -11.23
N TYR A 173 -10.50 2.92 -12.28
CA TYR A 173 -9.62 2.05 -13.05
C TYR A 173 -8.44 1.54 -12.22
N VAL A 174 -7.78 2.43 -11.45
CA VAL A 174 -6.72 2.04 -10.50
C VAL A 174 -7.25 1.05 -9.45
N CYS A 175 -8.42 1.32 -8.88
CA CYS A 175 -9.04 0.42 -7.90
C CYS A 175 -9.36 -0.95 -8.50
N SER A 176 -9.84 -1.03 -9.74
CA SER A 176 -10.08 -2.30 -10.42
C SER A 176 -8.77 -3.05 -10.71
N LEU A 177 -7.69 -2.37 -11.13
CA LEU A 177 -6.38 -3.00 -11.29
C LEU A 177 -5.89 -3.63 -9.97
N ILE A 178 -6.02 -2.90 -8.86
CA ILE A 178 -5.67 -3.39 -7.52
C ILE A 178 -6.59 -4.55 -7.10
N ARG A 179 -7.90 -4.45 -7.34
CA ARG A 179 -8.87 -5.50 -7.02
C ARG A 179 -8.54 -6.82 -7.73
N TRP A 180 -8.02 -6.74 -8.95
CA TRP A 180 -7.80 -7.89 -9.82
C TRP A 180 -6.32 -8.33 -9.91
N HIS A 181 -5.38 -7.70 -9.21
CA HIS A 181 -3.94 -7.98 -9.40
C HIS A 181 -3.55 -9.46 -9.15
N MET A 182 -4.28 -10.17 -8.28
CA MET A 182 -4.08 -11.60 -8.01
C MET A 182 -4.70 -12.53 -9.08
N MET A 183 -5.48 -12.00 -10.03
CA MET A 183 -6.28 -12.78 -10.98
C MET A 183 -5.41 -13.69 -11.86
N ILE A 184 -4.21 -13.24 -12.23
CA ILE A 184 -3.25 -14.06 -13.01
C ILE A 184 -2.96 -15.38 -12.28
N LEU A 185 -2.74 -15.34 -10.96
CA LEU A 185 -2.53 -16.54 -10.17
C LEU A 185 -3.79 -17.43 -10.16
N TYR A 186 -4.95 -16.82 -9.93
CA TYR A 186 -6.22 -17.55 -9.80
C TYR A 186 -6.59 -18.27 -11.08
N VAL A 187 -6.49 -17.57 -12.22
CA VAL A 187 -6.79 -18.09 -13.55
C VAL A 187 -5.77 -19.14 -13.97
N ASN A 188 -4.47 -18.92 -13.78
CA ASN A 188 -3.45 -19.89 -14.20
C ASN A 188 -3.46 -21.18 -13.39
N LYS A 189 -3.94 -21.13 -12.15
CA LYS A 189 -4.05 -22.29 -11.25
C LYS A 189 -5.46 -22.88 -11.20
N ASP A 190 -6.38 -22.38 -12.03
CA ASP A 190 -7.78 -22.81 -12.10
C ASP A 190 -8.44 -22.83 -10.70
N LEU A 191 -8.17 -21.79 -9.91
CA LEU A 191 -8.71 -21.61 -8.57
C LEU A 191 -10.16 -21.12 -8.64
N PRO A 192 -11.01 -21.48 -7.66
CA PRO A 192 -12.44 -21.14 -7.67
C PRO A 192 -12.73 -19.64 -7.54
N PHE A 193 -11.71 -18.83 -7.25
CA PHE A 193 -11.78 -17.38 -7.14
C PHE A 193 -11.48 -16.67 -8.46
N GLY A 194 -11.16 -17.41 -9.52
CA GLY A 194 -10.94 -16.86 -10.86
C GLY A 194 -12.26 -16.39 -11.47
N ASP A 195 -12.35 -15.10 -11.76
CA ASP A 195 -13.49 -14.46 -12.43
C ASP A 195 -12.97 -13.57 -13.57
N LEU A 196 -12.58 -14.25 -14.65
CA LEU A 196 -11.94 -13.61 -15.79
C LEU A 196 -12.92 -12.71 -16.56
N GLN A 197 -14.20 -13.10 -16.65
CA GLN A 197 -15.20 -12.33 -17.38
C GLN A 197 -15.51 -11.00 -16.70
N THR A 198 -15.71 -10.98 -15.37
CA THR A 198 -15.96 -9.74 -14.65
C THR A 198 -14.74 -8.83 -14.68
N MET A 199 -13.54 -9.41 -14.53
CA MET A 199 -12.29 -8.66 -14.64
C MET A 199 -12.17 -7.95 -16.00
N LEU A 200 -12.42 -8.65 -17.12
CA LEU A 200 -12.33 -8.07 -18.47
C LEU A 200 -13.38 -6.97 -18.74
N ASN A 201 -14.47 -6.93 -17.98
CA ASN A 201 -15.44 -5.83 -18.06
C ASN A 201 -14.97 -4.56 -17.34
N GLU A 202 -13.95 -4.65 -16.48
CA GLU A 202 -13.46 -3.55 -15.65
C GLU A 202 -12.07 -3.05 -16.06
N VAL A 203 -11.17 -3.96 -16.46
CA VAL A 203 -9.80 -3.64 -16.85
C VAL A 203 -9.38 -4.40 -18.10
N ARG A 204 -8.44 -3.82 -18.84
CA ARG A 204 -7.81 -4.48 -19.98
C ARG A 204 -6.91 -5.60 -19.51
N SER A 205 -6.92 -6.72 -20.23
CA SER A 205 -6.02 -7.84 -19.96
C SER A 205 -4.55 -7.44 -20.11
N GLU A 206 -4.22 -6.51 -21.02
CA GLU A 206 -2.87 -5.98 -21.19
C GLU A 206 -2.37 -5.21 -19.96
N ASP A 207 -3.22 -4.34 -19.41
CA ASP A 207 -2.86 -3.50 -18.27
C ASP A 207 -2.67 -4.35 -17.01
N LEU A 208 -3.55 -5.34 -16.81
CA LEU A 208 -3.41 -6.27 -15.70
C LEU A 208 -2.17 -7.17 -15.86
N ALA A 209 -1.82 -7.55 -17.09
CA ALA A 209 -0.60 -8.31 -17.36
C ALA A 209 0.67 -7.48 -17.13
N ILE A 210 0.66 -6.17 -17.41
CA ILE A 210 1.77 -5.27 -17.06
C ILE A 210 1.93 -5.20 -15.54
N LEU A 211 0.84 -4.94 -14.80
CA LEU A 211 0.88 -4.91 -13.33
C LEU A 211 1.32 -6.26 -12.76
N GLY A 212 0.79 -7.36 -13.29
CA GLY A 212 1.15 -8.71 -12.88
C GLY A 212 2.60 -9.07 -13.19
N TRP A 213 3.13 -8.66 -14.34
CA TRP A 213 4.56 -8.82 -14.65
C TRP A 213 5.41 -8.06 -13.64
N SER A 214 5.03 -6.83 -13.32
CA SER A 214 5.71 -6.00 -12.31
C SER A 214 5.68 -6.64 -10.92
N ASP A 215 4.53 -7.11 -10.42
CA ASP A 215 4.44 -7.80 -9.11
C ASP A 215 5.27 -9.09 -9.07
N ARG A 216 5.21 -9.88 -10.15
CA ARG A 216 5.86 -11.19 -10.17
C ARG A 216 7.36 -11.11 -10.38
N THR A 217 7.84 -10.08 -11.09
CA THR A 217 9.27 -9.90 -11.37
C THR A 217 9.96 -8.84 -10.52
N GLY A 218 9.20 -8.01 -9.81
CA GLY A 218 9.67 -7.13 -8.75
C GLY A 218 9.99 -7.88 -7.46
N ARG A 219 10.70 -9.02 -7.53
CA ARG A 219 11.04 -9.87 -6.37
C ARG A 219 12.46 -10.40 -6.47
N SER A 220 13.03 -10.79 -5.34
CA SER A 220 14.34 -11.42 -5.31
C SER A 220 14.26 -12.92 -5.65
N GLY A 221 15.22 -13.44 -6.43
CA GLY A 221 15.35 -14.88 -6.70
C GLY A 221 14.32 -15.47 -7.66
N ILE A 222 13.72 -14.65 -8.52
CA ILE A 222 12.71 -15.08 -9.50
C ILE A 222 13.31 -15.94 -10.62
N ASP A 223 12.48 -16.85 -11.15
CA ASP A 223 12.70 -17.45 -12.47
C ASP A 223 11.94 -16.64 -13.52
N LYS A 224 12.65 -15.70 -14.17
CA LYS A 224 12.05 -14.83 -15.19
C LYS A 224 11.38 -15.60 -16.34
N LYS A 225 11.88 -16.80 -16.68
CA LYS A 225 11.28 -17.60 -17.74
C LYS A 225 9.93 -18.15 -17.30
N ALA A 226 9.86 -18.72 -16.10
CA ALA A 226 8.61 -19.21 -15.53
C ALA A 226 7.57 -18.08 -15.35
N GLU A 227 8.01 -16.89 -14.93
CA GLU A 227 7.09 -15.75 -14.80
C GLU A 227 6.57 -15.26 -16.17
N LYS A 228 7.42 -15.27 -17.20
CA LYS A 228 6.98 -14.95 -18.56
C LYS A 228 5.95 -15.95 -19.07
N GLU A 229 6.20 -17.25 -18.89
CA GLU A 229 5.27 -18.32 -19.26
C GLU A 229 3.92 -18.18 -18.52
N ALA A 230 3.93 -17.72 -17.26
CA ALA A 230 2.72 -17.44 -16.50
C ALA A 230 1.91 -16.27 -17.11
N ILE A 231 2.56 -15.18 -17.50
CA ILE A 231 1.88 -14.06 -18.17
C ILE A 231 1.31 -14.48 -19.53
N GLU A 232 2.06 -15.24 -20.32
CA GLU A 232 1.60 -15.77 -21.61
C GLU A 232 0.39 -16.70 -21.46
N LEU A 233 0.38 -17.57 -20.43
CA LEU A 233 -0.76 -18.44 -20.14
C LEU A 233 -2.01 -17.62 -19.78
N PHE A 234 -1.84 -16.56 -18.97
CA PHE A 234 -2.94 -15.67 -18.61
C PHE A 234 -3.52 -15.01 -19.87
N TYR A 235 -2.67 -14.46 -20.75
CA TYR A 235 -3.13 -13.87 -22.01
C TYR A 235 -3.88 -14.85 -22.89
N LYS A 236 -3.39 -16.09 -23.00
CA LYS A 236 -4.08 -17.13 -23.78
C LYS A 236 -5.48 -17.40 -23.23
N LYS A 237 -5.65 -17.42 -21.90
CA LYS A 237 -6.95 -17.62 -21.25
C LYS A 237 -7.85 -16.38 -21.43
N ALA A 238 -7.32 -15.16 -21.24
CA ALA A 238 -8.07 -13.91 -21.44
C ALA A 238 -8.62 -13.80 -22.87
N LYS A 239 -7.76 -13.97 -23.88
CA LYS A 239 -8.16 -13.91 -25.29
C LYS A 239 -9.11 -15.00 -25.75
N SER A 240 -9.27 -16.08 -24.97
CA SER A 240 -10.22 -17.13 -25.31
C SER A 240 -11.68 -16.78 -24.98
N ILE A 241 -11.89 -15.69 -24.22
CA ILE A 241 -13.22 -15.24 -23.80
C ILE A 241 -13.49 -13.74 -24.07
N GLU A 242 -12.52 -13.02 -24.64
CA GLU A 242 -12.69 -11.67 -25.22
C GLU A 242 -13.44 -11.75 -26.57
#